data_AF-A0A1B1Z4J3-F1
#
_entry.id   AF-A0A1B1Z4J3-F1
#
_cell.length_a   1.000
_cell.length_b   1.000
_cell.length_c   1.000
_cell.angle_alpha   90.00
_cell.angle_beta   90.00
_cell.angle_gamma   90.00
#
_symmetry.space_group_name_H-M   'P 1'
#
loop_
_entity.id
_entity.type
_entity.pdbx_description
1 polymer ?
#
loop_
_entity_poly.entity_id
_entity_poly.type
_entity_poly.pdbx_seq_one_letter_code
_entity_poly.pdbx_strand_id
1 'polypeptide(L)'
;MLIESEDDYWVCKRNGTIRSKLTDIRLKTSAGVPYVRPEIQLLYKGGSSLIREKDVVDLNNVLPKLSATNRDWLRESLTIQYPNGH
;
A
#
# COMPACT_ATOMS: atom_id res chain seq x y z
N MET A 1 -10.73 3.61 -2.15
CA MET A 1 -10.40 2.19 -2.40
C MET A 1 -11.28 1.35 -1.47
N LEU A 2 -12.07 0.44 -2.01
CA LEU A 2 -12.76 -0.57 -1.20
C LEU A 2 -11.75 -1.70 -0.89
N ILE A 3 -11.74 -2.17 0.35
CA ILE A 3 -10.85 -3.26 0.78
C ILE A 3 -11.62 -4.55 0.54
N GLU A 4 -11.24 -5.30 -0.49
CA GLU A 4 -11.68 -6.68 -0.67
C GLU A 4 -10.92 -7.56 0.35
N SER A 5 -11.61 -8.54 0.93
CA SER A 5 -11.03 -9.41 1.97
C SER A 5 -11.50 -10.85 1.86
N GLU A 6 -10.59 -11.77 2.15
CA GLU A 6 -10.80 -13.21 2.21
C GLU A 6 -10.26 -13.72 3.55
N ASP A 7 -11.06 -14.43 4.34
CA ASP A 7 -10.66 -15.09 5.60
C ASP A 7 -9.79 -14.22 6.54
N ASP A 8 -10.24 -13.00 6.84
CA ASP A 8 -9.54 -11.99 7.66
C ASP A 8 -8.26 -11.38 7.06
N TYR A 9 -7.95 -11.68 5.81
CA TYR A 9 -6.86 -11.06 5.06
C TYR A 9 -7.39 -10.06 4.05
N TRP A 10 -6.69 -8.93 3.92
CA TRP A 10 -6.71 -8.16 2.69
C TRP A 10 -5.81 -8.81 1.67
N VAL A 11 -6.31 -8.91 0.45
CA VAL A 11 -5.60 -9.46 -0.70
C VAL A 11 -5.43 -8.36 -1.75
N CYS A 12 -4.21 -8.16 -2.25
CA CYS A 12 -3.97 -7.20 -3.29
C CYS A 12 -4.63 -7.65 -4.60
N LYS A 13 -5.62 -6.88 -5.05
CA LYS A 13 -6.37 -7.14 -6.30
C LYS A 13 -5.50 -7.34 -7.55
N ARG A 14 -4.29 -6.77 -7.59
CA ARG A 14 -3.37 -6.89 -8.74
C ARG A 14 -2.44 -8.10 -8.64
N ASN A 15 -2.24 -8.68 -7.46
CA ASN A 15 -1.42 -9.86 -7.24
C ASN A 15 -1.80 -10.49 -5.89
N GLY A 16 -2.51 -11.61 -5.93
CA GLY A 16 -3.02 -12.29 -4.73
C GLY A 16 -1.96 -12.86 -3.79
N THR A 17 -0.69 -12.90 -4.22
CA THR A 17 0.42 -13.30 -3.33
C THR A 17 0.77 -12.21 -2.31
N ILE A 18 0.41 -10.95 -2.58
CA ILE A 18 0.58 -9.83 -1.67
C ILE A 18 -0.68 -9.74 -0.80
N ARG A 19 -0.53 -10.06 0.49
CA ARG A 19 -1.61 -10.08 1.47
C ARG A 19 -1.15 -9.61 2.85
N SER A 20 -2.08 -9.08 3.63
CA SER A 20 -1.87 -8.67 5.03
C SER A 20 -3.16 -8.86 5.82
N LYS A 21 -3.06 -9.08 7.14
CA LYS A 21 -4.26 -9.19 7.99
C LYS A 21 -5.06 -7.89 7.96
N LEU A 22 -6.38 -8.00 8.00
CA LEU A 22 -7.27 -6.84 8.06
C LEU A 22 -7.01 -5.94 9.26
N THR A 23 -6.65 -6.53 10.41
CA THR A 23 -6.29 -5.81 11.64
C THR A 23 -5.05 -4.95 11.47
N ASP A 24 -4.14 -5.38 10.60
CA ASP A 24 -2.85 -4.72 10.44
C ASP A 24 -2.95 -3.57 9.44
N ILE A 25 -3.89 -3.64 8.49
CA ILE A 25 -4.02 -2.63 7.44
C ILE A 25 -5.02 -1.51 7.75
N ARG A 26 -5.95 -1.74 8.68
CA ARG A 26 -6.94 -0.74 9.11
C ARG A 26 -6.39 0.03 10.31
N LEU A 27 -5.96 1.25 10.06
CA LEU A 27 -5.49 2.17 11.08
C LEU A 27 -6.59 3.17 11.45
N LYS A 28 -6.39 3.89 12.54
CA LYS A 28 -7.24 4.99 12.96
C LYS A 28 -6.39 6.21 13.27
N THR A 29 -6.86 7.40 12.91
CA THR A 29 -6.21 8.65 13.34
C THR A 29 -6.39 8.82 14.85
N SER A 30 -5.70 9.80 15.45
CA SER A 30 -5.92 10.17 16.85
C SER A 30 -7.38 10.56 17.14
N ALA A 31 -8.10 11.06 16.14
CA ALA A 31 -9.54 11.36 16.22
C ALA A 31 -10.44 10.14 15.95
N GLY A 32 -9.87 8.94 15.78
CA GLY A 32 -10.62 7.70 15.55
C GLY A 32 -11.07 7.47 14.11
N VAL A 33 -10.68 8.33 13.16
CA VAL A 33 -11.08 8.20 11.75
C VAL A 33 -10.35 7.02 11.11
N PRO A 34 -11.07 6.01 10.57
CA PRO A 34 -10.44 4.84 9.98
C PRO A 34 -9.77 5.17 8.64
N TYR A 35 -8.59 4.62 8.41
CA TYR A 35 -7.87 4.72 7.14
C TYR A 35 -7.02 3.46 6.88
N VAL A 36 -6.59 3.27 5.64
CA VAL A 36 -5.72 2.15 5.26
C VAL A 36 -4.26 2.56 5.41
N ARG A 37 -3.39 1.62 5.80
CA ARG A 37 -1.94 1.77 5.76
C ARG A 37 -1.46 2.52 4.50
N PRO A 38 -0.76 3.67 4.63
CA PRO A 38 -0.40 4.52 3.49
C PRO A 38 0.45 3.81 2.42
N GLU A 39 1.29 2.86 2.79
CA GLU A 39 2.06 2.03 1.87
C GLU A 39 1.20 1.20 0.92
N ILE A 40 -0.01 0.78 1.32
CA ILE A 40 -0.93 0.09 0.39
C ILE A 40 -1.37 1.07 -0.70
N GLN A 41 -1.64 2.33 -0.35
CA GLN A 41 -1.97 3.35 -1.36
C GLN A 41 -0.79 3.58 -2.32
N LEU A 42 0.44 3.62 -1.80
CA LEU A 42 1.64 3.74 -2.63
C LEU A 42 1.85 2.53 -3.55
N LEU A 43 1.60 1.30 -3.08
CA LEU A 43 1.64 0.09 -3.91
C LEU A 43 0.69 0.18 -5.12
N TYR A 44 -0.54 0.66 -4.91
CA TYR A 44 -1.49 0.86 -6.01
C TYR A 44 -1.09 1.99 -6.97
N LYS A 45 -0.39 3.02 -6.47
CA LYS A 45 0.07 4.14 -7.29
C LYS A 45 1.29 3.80 -8.13
N GLY A 46 2.31 3.18 -7.52
CA GLY A 46 3.55 2.75 -8.16
C GLY A 46 3.37 1.64 -9.19
N GLY A 47 2.13 1.23 -9.45
CA GLY A 47 1.74 0.21 -10.41
C GLY A 47 1.02 0.69 -11.65
N SER A 48 0.88 1.99 -11.82
CA SER A 48 0.08 2.57 -12.90
C SER A 48 0.94 2.73 -14.15
N SER A 49 0.43 2.36 -15.32
CA SER A 49 1.10 2.56 -16.62
C SER A 49 1.40 4.03 -16.94
N LEU A 50 0.77 4.95 -16.20
CA LEU A 50 1.05 6.37 -16.22
C LEU A 50 1.22 6.86 -14.77
N ILE A 51 2.42 7.34 -14.44
CA ILE A 51 2.67 8.04 -13.17
C ILE A 51 2.14 9.46 -13.30
N ARG A 52 1.17 9.83 -12.47
CA ARG A 52 0.61 11.18 -12.43
C ARG A 52 1.39 12.02 -11.43
N GLU A 53 1.41 13.34 -11.63
CA GLU A 53 2.02 14.29 -10.70
C GLU A 53 1.55 14.07 -9.24
N LYS A 54 0.24 13.88 -9.04
CA LYS A 54 -0.31 13.59 -7.71
C LYS A 54 0.22 12.29 -7.09
N ASP A 55 0.60 11.30 -7.88
CA ASP A 55 1.16 10.06 -7.36
C ASP A 55 2.60 10.27 -6.86
N VAL A 56 3.37 11.15 -7.51
CA VAL A 56 4.70 11.58 -7.05
C VAL A 56 4.59 12.44 -5.79
N VAL A 57 3.64 13.38 -5.75
CA VAL A 57 3.38 14.20 -4.56
C VAL A 57 3.00 13.33 -3.37
N ASP A 58 2.10 12.34 -3.56
CA ASP A 58 1.72 11.40 -2.52
C ASP A 58 2.93 10.58 -2.05
N LEU A 59 3.76 10.06 -2.96
CA LEU A 59 4.99 9.34 -2.61
C LEU A 59 5.91 10.19 -1.73
N ASN A 60 6.22 11.41 -2.15
CA ASN A 60 7.11 12.32 -1.43
C ASN A 60 6.57 12.71 -0.05
N ASN A 61 5.25 12.83 0.09
CA ASN A 61 4.61 13.18 1.36
C ASN A 61 4.48 11.99 2.32
N VAL A 62 4.32 10.77 1.80
CA VAL A 62 4.05 9.57 2.59
C VAL A 62 5.32 8.82 2.94
N LEU A 63 6.25 8.64 1.99
CA LEU A 63 7.45 7.82 2.17
C LEU A 63 8.29 8.21 3.41
N PRO A 64 8.53 9.52 3.70
CA PRO A 64 9.27 9.92 4.89
C PRO A 64 8.56 9.61 6.22
N LYS A 65 7.23 9.44 6.19
CA LYS A 65 6.39 9.19 7.38
C LYS A 65 6.22 7.71 7.69
N LEU A 66 6.60 6.83 6.76
CA LEU A 66 6.57 5.39 6.98
C LEU A 66 7.67 4.97 7.95
N SER A 67 7.37 4.01 8.83
CA SER A 67 8.40 3.30 9.61
C SER A 67 9.33 2.52 8.69
N ALA A 68 10.49 2.09 9.19
CA ALA A 68 11.40 1.23 8.43
C ALA A 68 10.71 -0.04 7.93
N THR A 69 9.99 -0.74 8.82
CA THR A 69 9.21 -1.94 8.49
C THR A 69 8.17 -1.70 7.39
N ASN A 70 7.49 -0.55 7.42
CA ASN A 70 6.47 -0.22 6.42
C ASN A 70 7.08 0.10 5.05
N ARG A 71 8.28 0.72 5.04
CA ARG A 71 9.05 0.95 3.81
C ARG A 71 9.57 -0.36 3.21
N ASP A 72 10.08 -1.26 4.06
CA ASP A 72 10.55 -2.57 3.62
C ASP A 72 9.40 -3.39 3.02
N TRP A 73 8.25 -3.42 3.70
CA TRP A 73 7.03 -4.06 3.17
C TRP A 73 6.61 -3.49 1.81
N LEU A 74 6.64 -2.16 1.65
CA LEU A 74 6.31 -1.52 0.37
C LEU A 74 7.28 -1.93 -0.72
N ARG A 75 8.58 -1.91 -0.43
CA ARG A 75 9.62 -2.32 -1.38
C ARG A 75 9.43 -3.77 -1.83
N GLU A 76 9.27 -4.69 -0.88
CA GLU A 76 9.05 -6.12 -1.16
C GLU A 76 7.78 -6.33 -2.00
N SER A 77 6.68 -5.67 -1.63
CA SER A 77 5.42 -5.75 -2.37
C SER A 77 5.55 -5.22 -3.80
N LEU A 78 6.29 -4.14 -4.01
CA LEU A 78 6.58 -3.61 -5.34
C LEU A 78 7.47 -4.57 -6.14
N THR A 79 8.47 -5.19 -5.54
CA THR A 79 9.31 -6.21 -6.19
C THR A 79 8.50 -7.44 -6.58
N ILE A 80 7.57 -7.91 -5.74
CA ILE A 80 6.67 -9.03 -6.05
C ILE A 80 5.72 -8.67 -7.19
N GLN A 81 5.19 -7.44 -7.19
CA GLN A 81 4.25 -6.97 -8.21
C GLN A 81 4.94 -6.68 -9.55
N TYR A 82 6.18 -6.17 -9.53
CA TYR A 82 6.97 -5.73 -10.68
C TYR A 82 8.40 -6.30 -10.60
N PRO A 83 8.60 -7.62 -10.78
CA PRO A 83 9.89 -8.27 -10.59
C PRO A 83 10.96 -7.80 -11.59
N ASN A 84 10.54 -7.26 -12.74
CA ASN A 84 11.43 -6.74 -13.79
C ASN A 84 11.47 -5.20 -13.81
N GLY A 85 10.94 -4.54 -12.78
CA GLY A 85 10.76 -3.09 -12.74
C GLY A 85 9.49 -2.60 -13.44
N HIS A 86 9.32 -1.27 -13.42
CA HIS A 86 8.31 -0.55 -14.21
C HIS A 86 8.86 -0.19 -15.58
#